data_AF-A0A087K680-F1
#
_entry.id   AF-A0A087K680-F1
#
_cell.length_a   1.000
_cell.length_b   1.000
_cell.length_c   1.000
_cell.angle_alpha   90.00
_cell.angle_beta   90.00
_cell.angle_gamma   90.00
#
_symmetry.space_group_name_H-M   'P 1'
#
loop_
_entity.id
_entity.type
_entity.pdbx_description
1 polymer ?
#
loop_
_entity_poly.entity_id
_entity_poly.type
_entity_poly.pdbx_seq_one_letter_code
_entity_poly.pdbx_strand_id
1 'polypeptide(L)'
;MALSHIARLHADEIRNHDWSDAPFRIDRAGHDRADDGGRGEQLTETQTDRIRMNVMWVTAQVLGFQDPNFDVYEFAEACGVETRTRTGRVDGGIQAGVRLLNGRYARPGTRDYDDRY
;
A
#
# COMPACT_ATOMS: atom_id res chain seq x y z
N MET A 1 5.37 15.79 3.35
CA MET A 1 5.73 16.03 4.78
C MET A 1 6.31 14.72 5.23
N ALA A 2 7.52 14.67 5.80
CA ALA A 2 8.18 13.39 6.06
C ALA A 2 7.24 12.40 6.76
N LEU A 3 7.00 11.24 6.14
CA LEU A 3 6.15 10.16 6.66
C LEU A 3 6.42 9.93 8.15
N SER A 4 5.37 9.69 8.94
CA SER A 4 5.52 9.31 10.35
C SER A 4 6.40 8.05 10.49
N HIS A 5 7.04 7.86 11.64
CA HIS A 5 7.92 6.70 11.84
C HIS A 5 7.20 5.38 11.57
N ILE A 6 5.96 5.24 12.05
CA ILE A 6 5.16 4.04 11.85
C ILE A 6 4.80 3.85 10.37
N ALA A 7 4.48 4.93 9.65
CA ALA A 7 4.20 4.87 8.21
C ALA A 7 5.43 4.42 7.41
N ARG A 8 6.62 4.91 7.75
CA ARG A 8 7.87 4.46 7.10
C ARG A 8 8.10 2.96 7.29
N LEU A 9 7.98 2.47 8.52
CA LEU A 9 8.17 1.03 8.80
C LEU A 9 7.18 0.14 8.04
N HIS A 10 5.92 0.56 7.92
CA HIS A 10 4.94 -0.16 7.12
C HIS A 10 5.29 -0.14 5.63
N ALA A 11 5.74 1.01 5.11
CA ALA A 11 6.12 1.14 3.71
C ALA A 11 7.35 0.29 3.37
N ASP A 12 8.36 0.29 4.26
CA ASP A 12 9.57 -0.52 4.10
C ASP A 12 9.24 -2.02 4.04
N GLU A 13 8.36 -2.49 4.94
CA GLU A 13 7.91 -3.89 4.93
C GLU A 13 7.12 -4.23 3.66
N ILE A 14 6.19 -3.36 3.25
CA ILE A 14 5.42 -3.55 2.02
C ILE A 14 6.33 -3.60 0.80
N ARG A 15 7.36 -2.75 0.75
CA ARG A 15 8.31 -2.70 -0.35
C ARG A 15 9.18 -3.97 -0.42
N ASN A 16 9.60 -4.47 0.73
CA ASN A 16 10.51 -5.60 0.85
C ASN A 16 9.84 -6.95 0.55
N HIS A 17 8.52 -7.07 0.79
CA HIS A 17 7.81 -8.34 0.64
C HIS A 17 7.73 -8.84 -0.82
N ASP A 18 7.97 -10.15 -1.03
CA ASP A 18 7.77 -10.80 -2.33
C ASP A 18 6.28 -11.06 -2.61
N TRP A 19 5.64 -10.08 -3.27
CA TRP A 19 4.24 -10.18 -3.65
C TRP A 19 3.95 -11.20 -4.76
N SER A 20 4.96 -11.70 -5.47
CA SER A 20 4.75 -12.60 -6.62
C SER A 20 4.20 -13.96 -6.23
N ASP A 21 4.36 -14.33 -4.95
CA ASP A 21 3.97 -15.61 -4.38
C ASP A 21 2.84 -15.50 -3.34
N ALA A 22 2.39 -14.27 -3.05
CA ALA A 22 1.48 -13.98 -1.94
C ALA A 22 0.19 -14.82 -1.92
N PRO A 23 -0.49 -15.11 -3.05
CA PRO A 23 -1.71 -15.94 -3.03
C PRO A 23 -1.46 -17.42 -2.78
N PHE A 24 -0.23 -17.90 -2.99
CA PHE A 24 0.09 -19.32 -2.99
C PHE A 24 0.75 -19.78 -1.68
N ARG A 25 1.13 -18.86 -0.78
CA ARG A 25 1.82 -19.19 0.47
C ARG A 25 1.25 -18.42 1.66
N ILE A 26 0.74 -19.16 2.64
CA ILE A 26 0.12 -18.62 3.86
C ILE A 26 1.08 -18.59 5.07
N ASP A 27 2.28 -19.17 4.95
CA ASP A 27 3.18 -19.49 6.08
C ASP A 27 4.52 -18.73 6.12
N ARG A 28 4.84 -17.84 5.16
CA ARG A 28 6.18 -17.20 5.10
C ARG A 28 6.19 -15.73 4.68
N ALA A 29 5.60 -14.86 5.49
CA ALA A 29 5.63 -13.41 5.27
C ALA A 29 7.05 -12.79 5.19
N GLY A 30 8.07 -13.46 5.74
CA GLY A 30 9.48 -13.03 5.72
C GLY A 30 10.39 -13.84 4.78
N HIS A 31 9.84 -14.51 3.77
CA HIS A 31 10.66 -15.24 2.80
C HIS A 31 11.01 -14.39 1.58
N ASP A 32 12.24 -14.55 1.11
CA ASP A 32 12.64 -14.21 -0.25
C ASP A 32 12.73 -15.51 -1.07
N ARG A 33 12.15 -15.51 -2.26
CA ARG A 33 12.24 -16.63 -3.19
C ARG A 33 13.63 -16.74 -3.81
N ALA A 34 14.40 -15.65 -3.90
CA ALA A 34 15.79 -15.69 -4.32
C ALA A 34 16.63 -16.67 -3.47
N ASP A 35 16.21 -16.88 -2.22
CA ASP A 35 16.85 -17.76 -1.25
C ASP A 35 16.20 -19.17 -1.18
N ASP A 36 15.07 -19.40 -1.87
CA ASP A 36 14.27 -20.62 -1.79
C ASP A 36 14.38 -21.47 -3.09
N GLY A 37 14.67 -22.77 -2.97
CA GLY A 37 14.92 -23.68 -4.09
C GLY A 37 13.69 -24.21 -4.85
N GLY A 38 12.50 -23.60 -4.72
CA GLY A 38 11.23 -24.14 -5.26
C GLY A 38 10.52 -23.19 -6.23
N ARG A 39 10.21 -23.66 -7.45
CA ARG A 39 9.46 -22.91 -8.48
C ARG A 39 7.98 -23.32 -8.48
N GLY A 40 7.20 -22.72 -7.58
CA GLY A 40 5.74 -22.79 -7.61
C GLY A 40 5.13 -21.86 -8.66
N GLU A 41 3.79 -21.84 -8.76
CA GLU A 41 3.07 -20.83 -9.55
C GLU A 41 3.47 -19.42 -9.09
N GLN A 42 3.51 -18.46 -10.04
CA GLN A 42 3.89 -17.08 -9.76
C GLN A 42 2.91 -16.14 -10.43
N LEU A 43 2.65 -15.03 -9.75
CA LEU A 43 1.97 -13.91 -10.35
C LEU A 43 2.85 -13.22 -11.39
N THR A 44 2.21 -12.75 -12.45
CA THR A 44 2.82 -11.79 -13.38
C THR A 44 3.14 -10.48 -12.65
N GLU A 45 4.09 -9.69 -13.17
CA GLU A 45 4.44 -8.37 -12.61
C GLU A 45 3.21 -7.50 -12.39
N THR A 46 2.29 -7.45 -13.36
CA THR A 46 1.05 -6.67 -13.24
C THR A 46 0.15 -7.16 -12.10
N GLN A 47 0.08 -8.47 -11.86
CA GLN A 47 -0.68 -9.01 -10.73
C GLN A 47 0.01 -8.72 -9.40
N THR A 48 1.33 -8.88 -9.34
CA THR A 48 2.18 -8.52 -8.20
C THR A 48 1.99 -7.05 -7.80
N ASP A 49 2.04 -6.13 -8.77
CA ASP A 49 1.84 -4.70 -8.53
C ASP A 49 0.43 -4.38 -8.03
N ARG A 50 -0.60 -5.05 -8.55
CA ARG A 50 -1.97 -4.91 -8.06
C ARG A 50 -2.10 -5.33 -6.60
N ILE A 51 -1.44 -6.42 -6.19
CA ILE A 51 -1.45 -6.84 -4.78
C ILE A 51 -0.74 -5.82 -3.91
N ARG A 52 0.47 -5.40 -4.30
CA ARG A 52 1.22 -4.35 -3.58
C ARG A 52 0.37 -3.08 -3.43
N MET A 53 -0.28 -2.64 -4.50
CA MET A 53 -1.16 -1.46 -4.49
C MET A 53 -2.36 -1.65 -3.55
N ASN A 54 -3.01 -2.82 -3.56
CA ASN A 54 -4.13 -3.12 -2.66
C ASN A 54 -3.71 -3.11 -1.18
N VAL A 55 -2.58 -3.73 -0.84
CA VAL A 55 -2.06 -3.74 0.53
C VAL A 55 -1.65 -2.34 0.97
N MET A 56 -0.99 -1.58 0.08
CA MET A 56 -0.68 -0.17 0.30
C MET A 56 -1.95 0.63 0.62
N TRP A 57 -3.03 0.50 -0.17
CA TRP A 57 -4.28 1.22 0.09
C TRP A 57 -4.92 0.87 1.43
N VAL A 58 -4.99 -0.42 1.78
CA VAL A 58 -5.57 -0.85 3.06
C VAL A 58 -4.79 -0.27 4.23
N THR A 59 -3.46 -0.26 4.13
CA THR A 59 -2.57 0.29 5.16
C THR A 59 -2.68 1.81 5.22
N ALA A 60 -2.66 2.48 4.07
CA ALA A 60 -2.80 3.92 3.94
C ALA A 60 -4.13 4.43 4.52
N GLN A 61 -5.22 3.67 4.38
CA GLN A 61 -6.52 4.03 4.97
C GLN A 61 -6.44 4.18 6.50
N VAL A 62 -5.72 3.28 7.17
CA VAL A 62 -5.58 3.30 8.63
C VAL A 62 -4.64 4.41 9.05
N LEU A 63 -3.49 4.53 8.38
CA LEU A 63 -2.50 5.56 8.68
C LEU A 63 -3.04 6.96 8.46
N GLY A 64 -3.76 7.18 7.36
CA GLY A 64 -4.41 8.47 7.07
C GLY A 64 -5.55 8.81 8.02
N PHE A 65 -6.23 7.82 8.60
CA PHE A 65 -7.18 8.07 9.67
C PHE A 65 -6.50 8.47 10.99
N GLN A 66 -5.34 7.88 11.29
CA GLN A 66 -4.58 8.16 12.52
C GLN A 66 -3.78 9.48 12.45
N ASP A 67 -3.31 9.85 11.27
CA ASP A 67 -2.48 11.03 11.03
C ASP A 67 -3.16 11.97 10.02
N PRO A 68 -3.71 13.12 10.45
CA PRO A 68 -4.37 14.07 9.55
C PRO A 68 -3.41 14.74 8.55
N ASN A 69 -2.09 14.63 8.76
CA ASN A 69 -1.06 15.15 7.86
C ASN A 69 -0.52 14.10 6.89
N PHE A 70 -1.09 12.90 6.87
CA PHE A 70 -0.62 11.80 6.05
C PHE A 70 -0.71 12.08 4.54
N ASP A 71 0.41 11.92 3.86
CA ASP A 71 0.51 12.03 2.41
C ASP A 71 0.50 10.63 1.78
N VAL A 72 -0.61 10.28 1.12
CA VAL A 72 -0.78 8.96 0.49
C VAL A 72 0.15 8.74 -0.70
N TYR A 73 0.57 9.81 -1.39
CA TYR A 73 1.50 9.70 -2.52
C TYR A 73 2.92 9.45 -2.04
N GLU A 74 3.35 10.16 -0.98
CA GLU A 74 4.64 9.92 -0.33
C GLU A 74 4.71 8.49 0.22
N PHE A 75 3.62 8.01 0.84
CA PHE A 75 3.53 6.63 1.32
C PHE A 75 3.54 5.59 0.19
N ALA A 76 2.82 5.83 -0.91
CA ALA A 76 2.77 4.93 -2.05
C ALA A 76 4.16 4.78 -2.70
N GLU A 77 4.90 5.88 -2.87
CA GLU A 77 6.27 5.85 -3.39
C GLU A 77 7.20 5.06 -2.47
N ALA A 78 7.09 5.29 -1.15
CA ALA A 78 7.87 4.54 -0.16
C ALA A 78 7.57 3.02 -0.22
N CYS A 79 6.31 2.64 -0.43
CA CYS A 79 5.89 1.24 -0.62
C CYS A 79 6.42 0.61 -1.93
N GLY A 80 7.03 1.38 -2.84
CA GLY A 80 7.44 0.90 -4.16
C GLY A 80 6.30 0.78 -5.17
N VAL A 81 5.25 1.60 -5.02
CA VAL A 81 4.18 1.73 -6.01
C VAL A 81 4.52 2.86 -6.99
N GLU A 82 4.29 2.65 -8.28
CA GLU A 82 4.50 3.70 -9.28
C GLU A 82 3.45 4.81 -9.11
N THR A 83 3.89 6.02 -8.76
CA THR A 83 2.99 7.15 -8.45
C THR A 83 2.63 8.01 -9.66
N ARG A 84 3.20 7.68 -10.81
CA ARG A 84 3.00 8.39 -12.07
C ARG A 84 2.50 7.43 -13.13
N THR A 85 1.64 7.94 -14.00
CA THR A 85 1.23 7.22 -15.20
C THR A 85 2.39 7.19 -16.21
N ARG A 86 2.26 6.34 -17.22
CA ARG A 86 3.16 6.31 -18.39
C ARG A 86 3.33 7.68 -19.09
N THR A 87 2.37 8.58 -18.94
CA THR A 87 2.43 9.94 -19.50
C THR A 87 3.04 10.97 -18.54
N GLY A 88 3.58 10.52 -17.40
CA GLY A 88 4.27 11.34 -16.40
C GLY A 88 3.35 12.11 -15.45
N ARG A 89 2.03 11.95 -15.59
CA ARG A 89 1.03 12.57 -14.71
C ARG A 89 0.94 11.80 -13.39
N VAL A 90 0.54 12.48 -12.33
CA VAL A 90 0.22 11.81 -11.06
C VAL A 90 -0.90 10.80 -11.29
N ASP A 91 -0.73 9.59 -10.75
CA ASP A 91 -1.76 8.57 -10.83
C ASP A 91 -2.91 8.89 -9.86
N GLY A 92 -4.07 9.26 -10.40
CA GLY A 92 -5.28 9.50 -9.61
C GLY A 92 -5.81 8.24 -8.92
N GLY A 93 -5.43 7.05 -9.39
CA GLY A 93 -5.80 5.78 -8.80
C GLY A 93 -5.36 5.67 -7.34
N ILE A 94 -4.18 6.20 -7.00
CA ILE A 94 -3.63 6.13 -5.64
C ILE A 94 -4.57 6.77 -4.62
N GLN A 95 -5.01 8.00 -4.87
CA GLN A 95 -5.96 8.67 -3.98
C GLN A 95 -7.37 8.07 -4.08
N ALA A 96 -7.78 7.59 -5.26
CA ALA A 96 -9.10 6.99 -5.47
C ALA A 96 -9.31 5.65 -4.71
N GLY A 97 -8.24 4.93 -4.37
CA GLY A 97 -8.34 3.67 -3.64
C GLY A 97 -8.58 3.83 -2.13
N VAL A 98 -8.36 5.02 -1.57
CA VAL A 98 -8.67 5.33 -0.18
C VAL A 98 -10.00 6.07 -0.04
N ARG A 99 -10.66 5.88 1.09
CA ARG A 99 -11.91 6.56 1.44
C ARG A 99 -11.59 7.92 2.06
N LEU A 100 -11.35 8.90 1.20
CA LEU A 100 -11.03 10.29 1.56
C LEU A 100 -12.16 11.22 1.16
N LEU A 101 -12.64 12.06 2.07
CA LEU A 101 -13.63 13.10 1.81
C LEU A 101 -13.18 14.40 2.48
N ASN A 102 -13.07 15.49 1.71
CA ASN A 102 -12.64 16.80 2.21
C ASN A 102 -11.34 16.75 3.05
N GLY A 103 -10.37 15.93 2.61
CA GLY A 103 -9.10 15.75 3.31
C GLY A 103 -9.15 14.87 4.56
N ARG A 104 -10.30 14.26 4.87
CA ARG A 104 -10.47 13.36 6.02
C ARG A 104 -10.69 11.91 5.57
N TYR A 105 -9.97 11.00 6.20
CA TYR A 105 -10.14 9.57 5.96
C TYR A 105 -11.36 9.04 6.72
N ALA A 106 -12.11 8.14 6.10
CA ALA A 106 -13.17 7.38 6.77
C ALA A 106 -12.58 6.48 7.87
N ARG A 107 -13.38 6.21 8.90
CA ARG A 107 -13.03 5.31 9.99
C ARG A 107 -12.70 3.90 9.46
N PRO A 108 -11.55 3.31 9.85
CA PRO A 108 -11.16 1.96 9.44
C PRO A 108 -12.25 0.92 9.67
N GLY A 109 -12.42 0.00 8.72
CA GLY A 109 -13.48 -1.03 8.76
C GLY A 109 -14.90 -0.54 8.43
N THR A 110 -15.11 0.77 8.23
CA THR A 110 -16.41 1.35 7.91
C THR A 110 -16.35 2.26 6.67
N ARG A 111 -17.51 2.82 6.28
CA ARG A 111 -17.62 3.93 5.33
C ARG A 111 -17.97 5.26 6.00
N ASP A 112 -17.96 5.29 7.33
CA ASP A 112 -18.38 6.45 8.09
C ASP A 112 -17.21 7.43 8.23
N TYR A 113 -17.51 8.71 8.09
CA TYR A 113 -16.57 9.78 8.37
C TYR A 113 -16.89 10.32 9.76
N ASP A 114 -15.88 10.50 10.60
CA ASP A 114 -16.11 11.02 11.94
C ASP A 114 -16.56 12.49 11.84
N ASP A 115 -17.86 12.73 12.05
CA ASP A 115 -18.50 14.05 12.05
C ASP A 115 -18.05 14.97 13.21
N ARG A 116 -17.12 14.51 14.07
CA ARG A 116 -16.81 15.18 15.33
C ARG A 116 -15.32 15.43 15.50
N TYR A 117 -14.92 16.65 15.16
CA TYR A 117 -14.09 17.57 15.96
C TYR A 117 -14.42 18.99 15.53
#